data_AF-A0A367WS28-F1
#
_entry.id   AF-A0A367WS28-F1
#
_cell.length_a   1.000
_cell.length_b   1.000
_cell.length_c   1.000
_cell.angle_alpha   90.00
_cell.angle_beta   90.00
_cell.angle_gamma   90.00
#
_symmetry.space_group_name_H-M   'P 1'
#
loop_
_entity.id
_entity.type
_entity.pdbx_description
1 polymer ?
#
loop_
_entity_poly.entity_id
_entity_poly.type
_entity_poly.pdbx_seq_one_letter_code
_entity_poly.pdbx_strand_id
1 'polypeptide(L)'
;MKKRYARIFFFILLAIFLGTFATQLSPALRQDFFQGSVWENGYAVVTNFLIVLAVFDYAFDKHILPRLAVILIMLNTGISVSVGVSSELYENWDLTTRNEVLAIIVLTLVIYGSILRIMYRLIQERGTSKSPRP
;
A
#
# COMPACT_ATOMS: atom_id res chain seq x y z
N MET A 1 15.26 -1.40 7.84
CA MET A 1 15.44 -2.06 6.53
C MET A 1 16.71 -1.59 5.85
N LYS A 2 17.57 -2.50 5.37
CA LYS A 2 18.50 -2.11 4.29
C LYS A 2 17.63 -1.63 3.11
N LYS A 3 17.97 -0.53 2.43
CA LYS A 3 17.18 0.06 1.31
C LYS A 3 16.79 -0.97 0.24
N ARG A 4 17.57 -2.06 0.13
CA ARG A 4 17.26 -3.27 -0.63
C ARG A 4 15.82 -3.80 -0.42
N TYR A 5 15.32 -3.84 0.82
CA TYR A 5 13.97 -4.36 1.10
C TYR A 5 12.87 -3.40 0.64
N ALA A 6 13.08 -2.09 0.76
CA ALA A 6 12.13 -1.10 0.26
C ALA A 6 12.05 -1.14 -1.29
N ARG A 7 13.17 -1.40 -1.96
CA ARG A 7 13.21 -1.60 -3.41
C ARG A 7 12.48 -2.87 -3.85
N ILE A 8 12.65 -3.98 -3.14
CA ILE A 8 11.88 -5.22 -3.42
C ILE A 8 10.38 -4.96 -3.22
N PHE A 9 10.02 -4.29 -2.12
CA PHE A 9 8.63 -3.92 -1.85
C PHE A 9 8.05 -2.97 -2.91
N PHE A 10 8.84 -2.03 -3.42
CA PHE A 10 8.47 -1.20 -4.56
C PHE A 10 8.10 -2.03 -5.79
N PHE A 11 8.92 -3.01 -6.18
CA PHE A 11 8.62 -3.85 -7.36
C PHE A 11 7.37 -4.71 -7.15
N ILE A 12 7.13 -5.22 -5.93
CA ILE A 12 5.91 -5.95 -5.60
C ILE A 12 4.68 -5.03 -5.75
N LEU A 13 4.74 -3.83 -5.18
CA LEU A 13 3.64 -2.85 -5.29
C LEU A 13 3.44 -2.36 -6.72
N LEU A 14 4.51 -2.20 -7.49
CA LEU A 14 4.44 -1.83 -8.90
C LEU A 14 3.76 -2.94 -9.72
N ALA A 15 4.08 -4.21 -9.46
CA ALA A 15 3.42 -5.34 -10.12
C ALA A 15 1.92 -5.39 -9.79
N ILE A 16 1.56 -5.18 -8.51
CA ILE A 16 0.17 -5.10 -8.07
C ILE A 16 -0.54 -3.92 -8.76
N PHE A 17 0.09 -2.74 -8.79
CA PHE A 17 -0.46 -1.57 -9.47
C PHE A 17 -0.68 -1.81 -10.96
N LEU A 18 0.29 -2.39 -11.67
CA LEU A 18 0.16 -2.69 -13.10
C LEU A 18 -0.94 -3.73 -13.36
N GLY A 19 -1.07 -4.75 -12.49
CA GLY A 19 -2.17 -5.71 -12.54
C GLY A 19 -3.52 -5.03 -12.37
N THR A 20 -3.68 -4.23 -11.31
CA THR A 20 -4.89 -3.45 -11.05
C THR A 20 -5.21 -2.47 -12.18
N PHE A 21 -4.21 -1.79 -12.72
CA PHE A 21 -4.39 -0.84 -13.83
C PHE A 21 -4.82 -1.55 -15.13
N ALA A 22 -4.22 -2.72 -15.43
CA ALA A 22 -4.61 -3.53 -16.58
C ALA A 22 -6.07 -4.02 -16.47
N THR A 23 -6.53 -4.38 -15.27
CA THR A 23 -7.94 -4.76 -15.04
C THR A 23 -8.92 -3.61 -15.24
N GLN A 24 -8.48 -2.34 -15.14
CA GLN A 24 -9.34 -1.19 -15.40
C GLN A 24 -9.42 -0.77 -16.87
N LEU A 25 -8.35 -1.02 -17.64
CA LEU A 25 -8.31 -0.73 -19.08
C LEU A 25 -9.02 -1.80 -19.92
N SER A 26 -9.19 -3.02 -19.38
CA SER A 26 -9.88 -4.11 -20.07
C SER A 26 -11.28 -4.33 -19.47
N PRO A 27 -12.36 -4.07 -20.25
CA PRO A 27 -13.73 -4.33 -19.81
C PRO A 27 -13.97 -5.80 -19.40
N ALA A 28 -13.28 -6.75 -20.04
CA ALA A 28 -13.38 -8.17 -19.75
C ALA A 28 -12.76 -8.54 -18.39
N LEU A 29 -11.66 -7.90 -18.00
CA LEU A 29 -11.01 -8.13 -16.70
C LEU A 29 -11.66 -7.32 -15.55
N ARG A 30 -12.41 -6.27 -15.90
CA ARG A 30 -13.08 -5.40 -14.94
C ARG A 30 -14.24 -6.09 -14.22
N GLN A 31 -14.98 -6.96 -14.92
CA GLN A 31 -16.11 -7.69 -14.36
C GLN A 31 -15.71 -8.66 -13.24
N ASP A 32 -14.52 -9.26 -13.31
CA ASP A 32 -14.07 -10.27 -12.35
C ASP A 32 -13.35 -9.68 -11.11
N PHE A 33 -12.85 -8.45 -11.19
CA PHE A 33 -12.02 -7.84 -10.13
C PHE A 33 -12.59 -6.58 -9.48
N PHE A 34 -13.47 -5.84 -10.18
CA PHE A 34 -13.92 -4.52 -9.72
C PHE A 34 -15.44 -4.36 -9.94
N GLN A 35 -16.21 -4.71 -8.91
CA GLN A 35 -17.68 -4.50 -8.89
C GLN A 35 -18.10 -3.13 -8.32
N GLY A 36 -17.13 -2.29 -7.92
CA GLY A 36 -17.39 -0.96 -7.38
C GLY A 36 -17.82 0.05 -8.46
N SER A 37 -18.41 1.16 -8.00
CA SER A 37 -18.74 2.31 -8.83
C SER A 37 -17.53 2.86 -9.58
N VAL A 38 -17.74 3.64 -10.65
CA VAL A 38 -16.66 4.36 -11.36
C VAL A 38 -15.82 5.19 -10.38
N TRP A 39 -16.44 5.68 -9.32
CA TRP A 39 -15.78 6.53 -8.35
C TRP A 39 -14.85 5.76 -7.40
N GLU A 40 -15.31 4.63 -6.88
CA GLU A 40 -14.48 3.74 -6.05
C GLU A 40 -13.30 3.18 -6.84
N ASN A 41 -13.53 2.83 -8.12
CA ASN A 41 -12.49 2.36 -9.02
C ASN A 41 -11.43 3.44 -9.30
N GLY A 42 -11.85 4.68 -9.55
CA GLY A 42 -10.95 5.82 -9.73
C GLY A 42 -10.14 6.12 -8.48
N TYR A 43 -10.78 6.09 -7.31
CA TYR A 43 -10.11 6.25 -6.02
C TYR A 43 -9.05 5.16 -5.79
N ALA A 44 -9.34 3.90 -6.13
CA ALA A 44 -8.39 2.79 -6.00
C ALA A 44 -7.14 2.98 -6.87
N VAL A 45 -7.28 3.46 -8.12
CA VAL A 45 -6.12 3.73 -9.00
C VAL A 45 -5.25 4.85 -8.44
N VAL A 46 -5.87 5.96 -8.07
CA VAL A 46 -5.15 7.12 -7.54
C VAL A 46 -4.40 6.73 -6.27
N THR A 47 -5.06 5.99 -5.38
CA THR A 47 -4.47 5.50 -4.13
C THR A 47 -3.30 4.55 -4.40
N ASN A 48 -3.46 3.59 -5.31
CA ASN A 48 -2.37 2.67 -5.68
C ASN A 48 -1.18 3.41 -6.32
N PHE A 49 -1.43 4.40 -7.17
CA PHE A 49 -0.38 5.24 -7.75
C PHE A 49 0.38 6.01 -6.66
N LEU A 50 -0.34 6.63 -5.73
CA LEU A 50 0.25 7.38 -4.62
C LEU A 50 1.11 6.49 -3.72
N ILE A 51 0.69 5.24 -3.48
CA ILE A 51 1.45 4.26 -2.71
C ILE A 51 2.77 3.91 -3.42
N VAL A 52 2.69 3.58 -4.71
CA VAL A 52 3.88 3.25 -5.51
C VAL A 52 4.85 4.43 -5.52
N LEU A 53 4.35 5.65 -5.69
CA LEU A 53 5.14 6.88 -5.65
C LEU A 53 5.78 7.11 -4.28
N ALA A 54 5.03 6.93 -3.18
CA ALA A 54 5.51 7.09 -1.82
C ALA A 54 6.61 6.07 -1.47
N VAL A 55 6.47 4.81 -1.89
CA VAL A 55 7.49 3.78 -1.70
C VAL A 55 8.69 4.02 -2.61
N PHE A 56 8.50 4.46 -3.86
CA PHE A 56 9.59 4.85 -4.76
C PHE A 56 10.43 5.98 -4.16
N ASP A 57 9.76 7.03 -3.70
CA ASP A 57 10.41 8.20 -3.14
C ASP A 57 11.32 7.83 -1.95
N TYR A 58 10.83 6.93 -1.09
CA TYR A 58 11.60 6.39 0.03
C TYR A 58 12.68 5.37 -0.38
N ALA A 59 12.40 4.47 -1.33
CA ALA A 59 13.32 3.40 -1.72
C ALA A 59 14.54 3.89 -2.52
N PHE A 60 14.39 5.03 -3.20
CA PHE A 60 15.39 5.63 -4.07
C PHE A 60 15.87 7.02 -3.60
N ASP A 61 15.42 7.48 -2.43
CA ASP A 61 15.80 8.77 -1.81
C ASP A 61 15.64 9.97 -2.75
N LYS A 62 14.54 10.02 -3.51
CA LYS A 62 14.33 11.08 -4.50
C LYS A 62 13.81 12.38 -3.89
N HIS A 63 13.16 12.31 -2.73
CA HIS A 63 12.58 13.44 -2.01
C HIS A 63 11.59 14.29 -2.85
N ILE A 64 10.86 13.63 -3.74
CA ILE A 64 9.79 14.20 -4.59
C ILE A 64 8.60 14.62 -3.73
N LEU A 65 8.25 13.80 -2.72
CA LEU A 65 7.13 14.08 -1.84
C LEU A 65 7.63 14.61 -0.49
N PRO A 66 6.94 15.58 0.13
CA PRO A 66 7.23 15.94 1.50
C PRO A 66 6.99 14.72 2.39
N ARG A 67 7.89 14.47 3.34
CA ARG A 67 7.83 13.27 4.20
C ARG A 67 6.48 13.10 4.91
N LEU A 68 5.82 14.21 5.27
CA LEU A 68 4.48 14.18 5.85
C LEU A 68 3.44 13.58 4.88
N ALA A 69 3.50 13.93 3.59
CA ALA A 69 2.62 13.34 2.58
C ALA A 69 2.89 11.84 2.42
N VAL A 70 4.16 11.40 2.42
CA VAL A 70 4.52 9.98 2.41
C VAL A 70 3.89 9.24 3.60
N ILE A 71 3.99 9.81 4.81
CA ILE A 71 3.39 9.22 6.02
C ILE A 71 1.85 9.16 5.92
N LEU A 72 1.20 10.22 5.44
CA LEU A 72 -0.26 10.26 5.29
C LEU A 72 -0.78 9.26 4.26
N ILE A 73 -0.09 9.14 3.12
CA ILE A 73 -0.40 8.13 2.09
C ILE A 73 -0.30 6.74 2.70
N MET A 74 0.81 6.44 3.36
CA MET A 74 1.05 5.13 4.00
C MET A 74 0.01 4.79 5.06
N LEU A 75 -0.42 5.78 5.87
CA LEU A 75 -1.46 5.60 6.88
C LEU A 75 -2.83 5.34 6.25
N ASN A 76 -3.20 6.10 5.21
CA ASN A 76 -4.43 5.86 4.46
C ASN A 76 -4.46 4.45 3.84
N THR A 77 -3.32 3.99 3.30
CA THR A 77 -3.17 2.63 2.77
C THR A 77 -3.36 1.57 3.86
N GLY A 78 -2.73 1.76 5.02
CA GLY A 78 -2.88 0.81 6.13
C GLY A 78 -4.33 0.68 6.58
N ILE A 79 -5.05 1.80 6.66
CA ILE A 79 -6.49 1.82 6.99
C ILE A 79 -7.30 1.12 5.89
N SER A 80 -7.08 1.48 4.62
CA SER A 80 -7.82 0.93 3.48
C SER A 80 -7.67 -0.59 3.37
N VAL A 81 -6.45 -1.13 3.53
CA VAL A 81 -6.20 -2.57 3.54
C VAL A 81 -6.90 -3.24 4.72
N SER A 82 -6.83 -2.65 5.92
CA SER A 82 -7.48 -3.22 7.10
C SER A 82 -9.00 -3.27 6.96
N VAL A 83 -9.61 -2.21 6.43
CA VAL A 83 -11.05 -2.15 6.16
C VAL A 83 -11.45 -3.14 5.07
N GLY A 84 -10.73 -3.16 3.94
CA GLY A 84 -11.02 -4.05 2.82
C GLY A 84 -10.95 -5.53 3.22
N VAL A 85 -9.89 -5.92 3.92
CA VAL A 85 -9.74 -7.29 4.44
C VAL A 85 -10.83 -7.64 5.45
N SER A 86 -11.19 -6.71 6.34
CA SER A 86 -12.25 -6.95 7.34
C SER A 86 -13.63 -7.10 6.69
N SER A 87 -13.95 -6.29 5.67
CA SER A 87 -15.20 -6.40 4.92
C SER A 87 -15.29 -7.72 4.17
N GLU A 88 -14.22 -8.07 3.45
CA GLU A 88 -14.15 -9.31 2.67
C GLU A 88 -14.32 -10.55 3.56
N LEU A 89 -13.62 -10.59 4.69
CA LEU A 89 -13.75 -11.68 5.65
C LEU A 89 -15.13 -11.71 6.31
N TYR A 90 -15.79 -10.57 6.49
CA TYR A 90 -17.14 -10.51 7.08
C TYR A 90 -18.20 -10.98 6.08
N GLU A 91 -18.12 -10.56 4.82
CA GLU A 91 -19.09 -10.89 3.77
C GLU A 91 -18.96 -12.34 3.30
N ASN A 92 -17.73 -12.84 3.16
CA ASN A 92 -17.44 -14.16 2.62
C ASN A 92 -16.99 -15.17 3.69
N TRP A 93 -17.30 -14.91 4.98
CA TRP A 93 -16.88 -15.76 6.10
C TRP A 93 -17.21 -17.24 5.89
N ASP A 94 -18.42 -17.53 5.41
CA ASP A 94 -18.93 -18.89 5.23
C ASP A 94 -18.35 -19.60 3.99
N LEU A 95 -17.81 -18.83 3.05
CA LEU A 95 -17.23 -19.32 1.79
C LEU A 95 -15.70 -19.42 1.83
N THR A 96 -15.07 -18.73 2.78
CA THR A 96 -13.61 -18.65 2.87
C THR A 96 -13.06 -19.80 3.70
N THR A 97 -12.15 -20.59 3.13
CA THR A 97 -11.53 -21.70 3.85
C THR A 97 -10.59 -21.19 4.95
N ARG A 98 -10.39 -22.00 6.00
CA ARG A 98 -9.48 -21.66 7.11
C ARG A 98 -8.06 -21.30 6.65
N ASN A 99 -7.58 -21.93 5.58
CA ASN A 99 -6.24 -21.66 5.03
C ASN A 99 -6.19 -20.32 4.29
N GLU A 100 -7.26 -19.94 3.58
CA GLU A 100 -7.38 -18.64 2.93
C GLU A 100 -7.44 -17.51 3.97
N VAL A 101 -8.22 -17.68 5.03
CA VAL A 101 -8.26 -16.72 6.16
C VAL A 101 -6.87 -16.53 6.76
N LEU A 102 -6.12 -17.61 7.01
CA LEU A 102 -4.74 -17.52 7.52
C LEU A 102 -3.82 -16.80 6.54
N ALA A 103 -3.91 -17.10 5.24
CA ALA A 103 -3.11 -16.45 4.22
C ALA A 103 -3.40 -14.93 4.16
N ILE A 104 -4.68 -14.54 4.21
CA ILE A 104 -5.13 -13.14 4.23
C ILE A 104 -4.59 -12.42 5.48
N ILE A 105 -4.68 -13.02 6.66
CA ILE A 105 -4.18 -12.44 7.92
C ILE A 105 -2.65 -12.25 7.86
N VAL A 106 -1.92 -13.28 7.41
CA VAL A 106 -0.45 -13.20 7.28
C VAL A 106 -0.05 -12.12 6.28
N LEU A 107 -0.71 -12.06 5.12
CA LEU A 107 -0.45 -11.05 4.11
C LEU A 107 -0.72 -9.64 4.65
N THR A 108 -1.82 -9.46 5.38
CA THR A 108 -2.20 -8.19 6.02
C THR A 108 -1.16 -7.74 7.03
N LEU A 109 -0.69 -8.64 7.89
CA LEU A 109 0.36 -8.35 8.87
C LEU A 109 1.69 -7.97 8.20
N VAL A 110 2.05 -8.62 7.10
CA VAL A 110 3.28 -8.31 6.35
C VAL A 110 3.19 -6.93 5.70
N ILE A 111 2.05 -6.59 5.08
CA ILE A 111 1.83 -5.28 4.46
C ILE A 111 1.83 -4.18 5.53
N TYR A 112 1.01 -4.35 6.58
CA TYR A 112 0.89 -3.35 7.64
C TYR A 112 2.19 -3.17 8.43
N GLY A 113 2.90 -4.27 8.73
CA GLY A 113 4.21 -4.23 9.37
C GLY A 113 5.27 -3.53 8.52
N SER A 114 5.20 -3.68 7.20
CA SER A 114 6.09 -2.96 6.26
C SER A 114 5.80 -1.45 6.25
N ILE A 115 4.52 -1.07 6.22
CA ILE A 115 4.05 0.31 6.31
C ILE A 115 4.53 0.98 7.62
N LEU A 116 4.22 0.37 8.77
CA LEU A 116 4.61 0.89 10.09
C LEU A 116 6.13 1.07 10.21
N ARG A 117 6.90 0.14 9.66
CA ARG A 117 8.36 0.21 9.70
C ARG A 117 8.92 1.34 8.83
N ILE A 118 8.32 1.59 7.67
CA ILE A 118 8.69 2.73 6.80
C ILE A 118 8.36 4.05 7.52
N MET A 119 7.14 4.16 8.08
CA MET A 119 6.73 5.33 8.85
C MET A 119 7.63 5.60 10.05
N TYR A 120 7.93 4.57 10.86
CA TYR A 120 8.81 4.68 12.03
C TYR A 120 10.19 5.21 11.64
N ARG A 121 10.74 4.75 10.52
CA ARG A 121 12.04 5.26 10.02
C ARG A 121 11.98 6.70 9.56
N LEU A 122 10.96 7.08 8.80
CA LEU A 122 10.77 8.47 8.37
C LEU A 122 10.65 9.42 9.57
N ILE A 123 10.01 8.97 10.66
CA ILE A 123 9.92 9.72 11.92
C ILE A 123 11.28 9.79 12.63
N GLN A 124 12.03 8.68 12.71
CA GLN A 124 13.36 8.67 13.31
C GLN A 124 14.34 9.61 12.58
N GLU A 125 14.33 9.61 11.25
CA GLU A 125 15.15 10.51 10.43
C GLU A 125 14.80 11.99 10.65
N ARG A 126 13.58 12.29 11.12
CA ARG A 126 13.16 13.63 11.55
C ARG A 126 13.74 13.99 12.92
N GLY A 127 13.77 13.03 13.85
CA GLY A 127 14.33 13.21 15.20
C GLY A 127 15.85 13.39 15.23
N THR A 128 16.58 12.80 14.27
CA THR A 128 18.03 12.98 14.12
C THR A 128 18.41 14.21 13.31
N SER A 129 17.47 14.80 12.56
CA SER A 129 17.65 16.05 11.84
C SER A 129 17.52 17.26 12.77
N LYS A 130 18.34 17.32 13.83
CA LYS A 130 18.55 18.54 14.61
C LYS A 130 19.65 19.38 13.97
N SER A 131 19.25 20.54 13.44
CA SER A 131 19.95 21.80 13.14
C SER A 131 21.39 21.73 12.58
N PRO A 132 21.68 22.40 11.44
CA PRO A 132 23.04 22.92 11.26
C PRO A 132 23.33 23.81 12.47
N ARG A 133 24.44 23.55 13.16
CA ARG A 133 24.90 24.44 14.23
C ARG A 133 25.13 25.82 13.61
N PRO A 134 24.63 26.92 14.21
CA PRO A 134 25.14 28.24 13.89
C PRO A 134 26.63 28.36 14.25
#